data_AF-A0A3C2AA57-F1
#
_entry.id   AF-A0A3C2AA57-F1
#
_cell.length_a   1.000
_cell.length_b   1.000
_cell.length_c   1.000
_cell.angle_alpha   90.00
_cell.angle_beta   90.00
_cell.angle_gamma   90.00
#
_symmetry.space_group_name_H-M   'P 1'
#
loop_
_entity.id
_entity.type
_entity.pdbx_description
1 polymer ?
#
loop_
_entity_poly.entity_id
_entity_poly.type
_entity_poly.pdbx_seq_one_letter_code
_entity_poly.pdbx_strand_id
1 'polypeptide(L)'
;NTSIADGTWHHLAFTFGQGTVTGYIDGTEIAQWRNLPGAIIPNASTDVWLGGRSGKSRFFTGSLDEVQFYGQALTALEINALAGLAQNSSSCPGARPA
;
A
#
# COMPACT_ATOMS: atom_id res chain seq x y z
N ASN A 1 -7.39 -16.28 -4.07
CA ASN A 1 -5.93 -16.39 -4.28
C ASN A 1 -5.61 -15.58 -5.53
N THR A 2 -5.25 -14.30 -5.36
CA THR A 2 -4.94 -13.39 -6.47
C THR A 2 -3.43 -13.28 -6.55
N SER A 3 -2.83 -13.69 -7.68
CA SER A 3 -1.40 -13.48 -7.93
C SER A 3 -1.19 -12.03 -8.33
N ILE A 4 -0.25 -11.34 -7.67
CA ILE A 4 0.12 -9.94 -7.98
C ILE A 4 1.53 -9.83 -8.57
N ALA A 5 2.22 -10.96 -8.76
CA ALA A 5 3.54 -11.03 -9.34
C ALA A 5 3.44 -11.46 -10.82
N ASP A 6 2.59 -10.78 -11.57
CA ASP A 6 2.30 -11.08 -12.98
C ASP A 6 2.98 -10.12 -13.96
N GLY A 7 3.77 -9.17 -13.45
CA GLY A 7 4.47 -8.16 -14.25
C GLY A 7 3.63 -6.93 -14.57
N THR A 8 2.42 -6.82 -14.04
CA THR A 8 1.56 -5.64 -14.18
C THR A 8 1.57 -4.77 -12.92
N TRP A 9 1.10 -3.53 -13.07
CA TRP A 9 0.96 -2.61 -11.94
C TRP A 9 -0.30 -2.93 -11.14
N HIS A 10 -0.14 -3.09 -9.83
CA HIS A 10 -1.24 -3.26 -8.89
C HIS A 10 -1.24 -2.16 -7.84
N HIS A 11 -2.43 -1.72 -7.45
CA HIS A 11 -2.60 -0.84 -6.31
C HIS A 11 -2.74 -1.68 -5.03
N LEU A 12 -1.80 -1.54 -4.10
CA LEU A 12 -1.83 -2.21 -2.80
C LEU A 12 -2.13 -1.19 -1.70
N ALA A 13 -3.08 -1.51 -0.83
CA ALA A 13 -3.36 -0.68 0.34
C ALA A 13 -3.61 -1.52 1.59
N PHE A 14 -3.23 -0.96 2.74
CA PHE A 14 -3.56 -1.48 4.05
C PHE A 14 -4.11 -0.35 4.91
N THR A 15 -5.24 -0.60 5.56
CA THR A 15 -5.81 0.32 6.54
C THR A 15 -5.69 -0.28 7.92
N PHE A 16 -5.45 0.55 8.92
CA PHE A 16 -5.45 0.14 10.32
C PHE A 16 -6.18 1.16 11.17
N GLY A 17 -7.28 0.73 11.80
CA GLY A 17 -8.07 1.56 12.68
C GLY A 17 -8.97 0.72 13.57
N GLN A 18 -9.16 1.16 14.81
CA GLN A 18 -10.07 0.53 15.78
C GLN A 18 -9.82 -0.99 15.96
N GLY A 19 -8.54 -1.40 15.98
CA GLY A 19 -8.15 -2.81 16.11
C GLY A 19 -8.47 -3.68 14.88
N THR A 20 -8.75 -3.06 13.73
CA THR A 20 -9.00 -3.76 12.47
C THR A 20 -7.94 -3.38 11.44
N VAL A 21 -7.30 -4.40 10.84
CA VAL A 21 -6.48 -4.25 9.63
C VAL A 21 -7.27 -4.77 8.45
N THR A 22 -7.35 -3.99 7.37
CA THR A 22 -7.92 -4.44 6.10
C THR A 22 -6.90 -4.29 4.99
N GLY A 23 -6.71 -5.35 4.20
CA GLY A 23 -5.85 -5.36 3.02
C GLY A 23 -6.65 -5.28 1.73
N TYR A 24 -6.14 -4.54 0.76
CA TYR A 24 -6.78 -4.31 -0.53
C TYR A 24 -5.80 -4.56 -1.68
N ILE A 25 -6.30 -5.16 -2.76
CA ILE A 25 -5.63 -5.26 -4.06
C ILE A 25 -6.55 -4.64 -5.10
N ASP A 26 -6.03 -3.69 -5.88
CA ASP A 26 -6.75 -3.00 -6.96
C ASP A 26 -8.09 -2.42 -6.49
N GLY A 27 -8.08 -1.86 -5.28
CA GLY A 27 -9.25 -1.23 -4.66
C GLY A 27 -10.27 -2.20 -4.08
N THR A 28 -10.02 -3.52 -4.17
CA THR A 28 -10.91 -4.56 -3.65
C THR A 28 -10.37 -5.13 -2.34
N GLU A 29 -11.21 -5.25 -1.32
CA GLU A 29 -10.83 -5.89 -0.05
C GLU A 29 -10.52 -7.38 -0.28
N ILE A 30 -9.35 -7.82 0.18
CA ILE A 30 -8.90 -9.21 0.05
C ILE A 30 -8.81 -9.94 1.39
N ALA A 31 -8.65 -9.20 2.48
CA ALA A 31 -8.49 -9.77 3.81
C ALA A 31 -8.79 -8.73 4.88
N GLN A 32 -9.33 -9.20 6.00
CA GLN A 32 -9.58 -8.39 7.18
C GLN A 32 -9.25 -9.17 8.45
N TRP A 33 -8.53 -8.52 9.36
CA TRP A 33 -8.18 -9.02 10.68
C TRP A 33 -8.73 -8.07 11.73
N ARG A 34 -9.52 -8.60 12.66
CA ARG A 34 -10.21 -7.83 13.72
C ARG A 34 -9.65 -8.16 15.09
N ASN A 35 -9.97 -7.32 16.07
CA ASN A 35 -9.56 -7.48 17.48
C ASN A 35 -8.04 -7.54 17.65
N LEU A 36 -7.30 -6.84 16.79
CA LEU A 36 -5.85 -6.77 16.88
C LEU A 36 -5.46 -5.86 18.05
N PRO A 37 -4.66 -6.36 19.01
CA PRO A 37 -4.16 -5.53 20.09
C PRO A 37 -3.10 -4.56 19.57
N GLY A 38 -3.09 -3.34 20.11
CA GLY A 38 -2.07 -2.34 19.84
C GLY A 38 -2.56 -1.13 19.05
N ALA A 39 -1.69 -0.15 18.95
CA ALA A 39 -1.87 1.07 18.16
C ALA A 39 -0.62 1.32 17.33
N ILE A 40 -0.77 1.99 16.19
CA ILE A 40 0.39 2.55 15.49
C ILE A 40 0.83 3.77 16.30
N ILE A 41 1.97 3.64 16.98
CA ILE A 41 2.56 4.71 17.77
C ILE A 41 3.63 5.37 16.91
N PRO A 42 3.53 6.68 16.60
CA PRO A 42 4.58 7.39 15.92
C PRO A 42 5.91 7.24 16.68
N ASN A 43 6.93 6.74 15.99
CA ASN A 43 8.26 6.57 16.56
C ASN A 43 9.27 7.37 15.74
N ALA A 44 9.77 8.46 16.33
CA ALA A 44 10.78 9.31 15.69
C ALA A 44 12.19 8.69 15.69
N SER A 45 12.40 7.56 16.38
CA SER A 45 13.70 6.91 16.52
C SER A 45 13.93 5.80 15.49
N THR A 46 12.98 5.57 14.59
CA THR A 46 13.05 4.49 13.60
C THR A 46 12.68 4.99 12.22
N ASP A 47 13.57 4.76 11.27
CA ASP A 47 13.34 5.08 9.86
C ASP A 47 12.23 4.22 9.25
N VAL A 48 11.53 4.80 8.27
CA VAL A 48 10.62 4.07 7.40
C VAL A 48 11.39 3.58 6.18
N TRP A 49 11.30 2.28 5.90
CA TRP A 49 11.99 1.65 4.78
C TRP A 49 10.98 1.21 3.72
N LEU A 50 11.25 1.57 2.47
CA LEU A 50 10.49 1.10 1.31
C LEU A 50 11.34 0.09 0.54
N GLY A 51 10.71 -1.00 0.07
CA GLY A 51 11.39 -2.00 -0.76
C GLY A 51 12.47 -2.83 -0.05
N GLY A 52 12.54 -2.84 1.28
CA GLY A 52 13.49 -3.68 2.01
C GLY A 52 13.23 -3.71 3.52
N ARG A 53 13.47 -4.85 4.16
CA ARG A 53 13.32 -5.01 5.60
C ARG A 53 14.48 -4.34 6.34
N SER A 54 14.16 -3.26 7.04
CA SER A 54 15.10 -2.46 7.85
C SER A 54 16.31 -1.97 7.03
N GLY A 55 16.15 -1.79 5.72
CA GLY A 55 17.23 -1.41 4.79
C GLY A 55 18.33 -2.45 4.61
N LYS A 56 18.18 -3.66 5.16
CA LYS A 56 19.29 -4.64 5.27
C LYS A 56 19.03 -5.98 4.58
N SER A 57 17.77 -6.34 4.36
CA SER A 57 17.41 -7.68 3.86
C SER A 57 16.07 -7.68 3.15
N ARG A 58 15.76 -8.77 2.42
CA ARG A 58 14.47 -8.99 1.74
C ARG A 58 14.09 -7.81 0.82
N PHE A 59 15.02 -7.46 -0.07
CA PHE A 59 14.81 -6.38 -1.02
C PHE A 59 13.71 -6.73 -2.02
N PHE A 60 12.83 -5.77 -2.29
CA PHE A 60 11.79 -5.87 -3.29
C PHE A 60 12.42 -5.78 -4.68
N THR A 61 12.02 -6.69 -5.56
CA THR A 61 12.42 -6.67 -6.98
C THR A 61 11.20 -6.29 -7.80
N GLY A 62 11.14 -5.02 -8.21
CA GLY A 62 10.02 -4.45 -8.94
C GLY A 62 10.08 -2.93 -8.87
N SER A 63 8.98 -2.29 -9.27
CA SER A 63 8.82 -0.83 -9.23
C SER A 63 7.79 -0.45 -8.18
N LEU A 64 8.01 0.68 -7.52
CA LEU A 64 7.05 1.32 -6.62
C LEU A 64 6.74 2.70 -7.19
N ASP A 65 5.49 3.11 -7.12
CA ASP A 65 5.07 4.45 -7.51
C ASP A 65 3.96 4.94 -6.58
N GLU A 66 3.86 6.26 -6.42
CA GLU A 66 2.79 6.96 -5.66
C GLU A 66 2.58 6.47 -4.22
N VAL A 67 3.69 6.32 -3.47
CA VAL A 67 3.65 5.87 -2.07
C VAL A 67 3.08 6.97 -1.16
N GLN A 68 1.96 6.67 -0.50
CA GLN A 68 1.22 7.61 0.33
C GLN A 68 0.99 7.06 1.75
N PHE A 69 0.94 7.97 2.72
CA PHE A 69 0.63 7.67 4.12
C PHE A 69 -0.48 8.59 4.63
N TYR A 70 -1.40 8.04 5.41
CA TYR A 70 -2.52 8.77 5.99
C TYR A 70 -2.53 8.63 7.51
N GLY A 71 -2.91 9.70 8.20
CA GLY A 71 -3.05 9.70 9.66
C GLY A 71 -4.30 8.98 10.18
N GLN A 72 -5.13 8.44 9.28
CA GLN A 72 -6.38 7.76 9.60
C GLN A 72 -6.61 6.58 8.66
N ALA A 73 -7.44 5.63 9.09
CA ALA A 73 -7.88 4.53 8.25
C ALA A 73 -8.85 5.04 7.18
N LEU A 74 -8.45 4.92 5.91
CA LEU A 74 -9.32 5.22 4.78
C LEU A 74 -10.45 4.19 4.67
N THR A 75 -11.57 4.62 4.13
CA THR A 75 -12.74 3.79 3.80
C THR A 75 -12.48 2.95 2.55
N ALA A 76 -13.24 1.87 2.37
CA ALA A 76 -13.16 1.05 1.16
C ALA A 76 -13.45 1.87 -0.12
N LEU A 77 -14.32 2.88 -0.05
CA LEU A 77 -14.62 3.75 -1.19
C LEU A 77 -13.44 4.64 -1.56
N GLU A 78 -12.76 5.23 -0.57
CA GLU A 78 -11.56 6.04 -0.80
C GLU A 78 -10.42 5.19 -1.38
N ILE A 79 -10.22 3.98 -0.86
CA ILE A 79 -9.24 3.03 -1.39
C ILE A 79 -9.56 2.62 -2.82
N ASN A 80 -10.83 2.39 -3.14
CA ASN A 80 -11.26 2.07 -4.50
C ASN A 80 -11.02 3.25 -5.46
N ALA A 81 -11.32 4.47 -5.02
CA ALA A 81 -11.05 5.68 -5.80
C ALA A 81 -9.56 5.84 -6.10
N LEU A 82 -8.68 5.65 -5.09
CA LEU A 82 -7.23 5.69 -5.26
C LEU A 82 -6.72 4.64 -6.26
N ALA A 83 -7.26 3.42 -6.21
CA ALA A 83 -6.91 2.37 -7.16
C ALA A 83 -7.32 2.69 -8.61
N GLY A 84 -8.43 3.43 -8.77
CA GLY A 84 -8.95 3.86 -10.06
C GLY A 84 -8.26 5.10 -10.65
N LEU A 85 -7.39 5.77 -9.89
CA LEU A 85 -6.67 6.93 -10.40
C LEU A 85 -5.73 6.49 -11.55
N ALA A 86 -5.95 7.07 -12.73
CA ALA A 86 -4.98 7.02 -13.80
C ALA A 86 -3.78 7.88 -13.38
N GLN A 87 -2.69 7.22 -12.97
CA GLN A 87 -1.45 7.90 -12.61
C GLN A 87 -0.78 8.39 -13.88
N ASN A 88 -1.20 9.58 -14.33
CA ASN A 88 -0.69 10.22 -15.52
C ASN A 88 0.48 11.13 -15.13
N SER A 89 1.56 10.53 -14.61
CA SER A 89 2.79 11.27 -14.30
C SER A 89 3.52 11.58 -15.62
N SER A 90 3.03 12.60 -16.31
CA SER A 90 3.66 13.16 -17.53
C SER A 90 5.09 13.65 -17.32
N SER A 91 5.58 13.67 -16.07
CA SER A 91 6.93 14.01 -15.67
C SER A 91 7.84 12.81 -15.36
N CYS A 92 7.35 11.57 -15.39
CA CYS A 92 8.14 10.35 -15.16
C CYS A 92 8.14 9.46 -16.41
N PRO A 93 9.20 9.50 -17.25
CA PRO A 93 9.34 8.57 -18.36
C PRO A 93 9.52 7.14 -17.81
N GLY A 94 8.43 6.37 -17.75
CA GLY A 94 8.40 5.02 -17.19
C GLY A 94 7.18 4.69 -16.34
N ALA A 95 6.33 5.68 -16.04
CA ALA A 95 5.04 5.43 -15.42
C ALA A 95 4.17 4.53 -16.31
N ARG A 96 3.48 3.60 -15.65
CA ARG A 96 2.55 2.56 -16.17
C ARG A 96 2.20 2.72 -17.66
N PRO A 97 2.61 1.78 -18.54
CA PRO A 97 2.16 1.77 -19.92
C PRO A 97 0.63 1.76 -19.95
N ALA A 98 0.06 2.60 -20.82
CA ALA A 98 -1.38 2.66 -21.07
C ALA A 98 -1.97 1.29 -21.44
#